data_AF-A0A2S2P4H4-F1
#
_entry.id   AF-A0A2S2P4H4-F1
#
_cell.length_a   1.000
_cell.length_b   1.000
_cell.length_c   1.000
_cell.angle_alpha   90.00
_cell.angle_beta   90.00
_cell.angle_gamma   90.00
#
_symmetry.space_group_name_H-M   'P 1'
#
loop_
_entity.id
_entity.type
_entity.pdbx_description
1 polymer ?
#
loop_
_entity_poly.entity_id
_entity_poly.type
_entity_poly.pdbx_seq_one_letter_code
_entity_poly.pdbx_strand_id
1 'polypeptide(L)'
;ASANLTDELLNRNMFNPKPKEGRNGNPVIIPPHMSLQMQKLYRINRFNLMASDRIPLNRSLPDVRKKSCRLKKIDIDKLPSSTVIIVFHNEAWSTLMRTVQSVIDRSPKYLLNEIILVDDASTRKFLEKELDDYVSKLPVLTRIIRLPKRVGLIKARLMGARQAKGKILVFLDAHCECTLGWLEALVSRVAEDRKRVVCPVIDIISDETFAYVRSFELHWGAFNWDLHFRWYTRTTPDIMKGQRDITQAFKTPAMAGGLFAMDKSYFFELGGYDEKMEIWGGENLELSFRVWQCGGSIEIAPCSHVGHVFRKSSPYTFPGGVSHVLYTNLARVALVWMDEWQEFYFKFNPEAEKYRDEQQIRTRLELKDRLKCKGFKWYLDNVWPEHFLPTDKRFFGKIKHMLSNRCLEKPSGRGSLNQPMGPVGIRGCDIQGRASLSLMFVLAPDEGLDSSVWSGSLMTDESVCLDTPELEVLNEIALKVRIVACTGQKRQRWKYDAETMNLVHIHTDLCLDLPIGESSVVLKSCVDHASQKWIFEQVPWR
;
A
#
# COMPACT_ATOMS: atom_id res chain seq x y z
N ALA A 1 -20.95 17.97 -19.24
CA ALA A 1 -22.32 17.62 -18.81
C ALA A 1 -22.35 16.17 -18.34
N SER A 2 -22.50 15.92 -17.03
CA SER A 2 -22.66 14.60 -16.46
C SER A 2 -24.05 14.06 -16.78
N ALA A 3 -24.16 13.17 -17.77
CA ALA A 3 -25.37 12.36 -17.89
C ALA A 3 -25.49 11.53 -16.61
N ASN A 4 -26.49 11.82 -15.77
CA ASN A 4 -26.81 11.03 -14.60
C ASN A 4 -27.07 9.58 -15.04
N LEU A 5 -26.43 8.61 -14.37
CA LEU A 5 -26.69 7.20 -14.58
C LEU A 5 -28.13 6.93 -14.12
N THR A 6 -28.95 6.30 -14.96
CA THR A 6 -30.34 5.99 -14.61
C THR A 6 -30.39 4.81 -13.64
N ASP A 7 -31.39 4.79 -12.75
CA ASP A 7 -31.59 3.67 -11.82
C ASP A 7 -31.76 2.33 -12.55
N GLU A 8 -32.40 2.35 -13.73
CA GLU A 8 -32.51 1.19 -14.61
C GLU A 8 -31.13 0.67 -15.03
N LEU A 9 -30.22 1.55 -15.44
CA LEU A 9 -28.87 1.17 -15.85
C LEU A 9 -28.06 0.63 -14.66
N LEU A 10 -28.23 1.22 -13.47
CA LEU A 10 -27.56 0.78 -12.26
C LEU A 10 -28.01 -0.61 -11.80
N ASN A 11 -29.27 -0.98 -12.06
CA ASN A 11 -29.86 -2.25 -11.64
C ASN A 11 -29.89 -3.32 -12.73
N ARG A 12 -29.41 -3.01 -13.94
CA ARG A 12 -29.35 -3.96 -15.04
C ARG A 12 -28.13 -4.88 -14.90
N ASN A 13 -28.37 -6.16 -14.62
CA ASN A 13 -27.34 -7.19 -14.73
C ASN A 13 -27.09 -7.49 -16.23
N MET A 14 -25.95 -7.05 -16.76
CA MET A 14 -25.56 -7.26 -18.17
C MET A 14 -24.62 -8.46 -18.36
N PHE A 15 -24.48 -9.29 -17.33
CA PHE A 15 -23.62 -10.47 -17.38
C PHE A 15 -24.03 -11.41 -18.54
N ASN A 16 -23.15 -11.53 -19.53
CA ASN A 16 -23.37 -12.31 -20.75
C ASN A 16 -22.02 -12.87 -21.23
N PRO A 17 -21.49 -13.89 -20.53
CA PRO A 17 -20.16 -14.39 -20.78
C PRO A 17 -20.06 -15.04 -22.16
N LYS A 18 -18.93 -14.84 -22.85
CA LYS A 18 -18.59 -15.53 -24.09
C LYS A 18 -17.51 -16.57 -23.80
N PRO A 19 -17.63 -17.82 -24.29
CA PRO A 19 -16.80 -18.94 -23.84
C PRO A 19 -15.27 -18.76 -23.91
N LYS A 20 -14.76 -17.90 -24.80
CA LYS A 20 -13.31 -17.71 -25.01
C LYS A 20 -12.76 -16.37 -24.51
N GLU A 21 -13.63 -15.43 -24.11
CA GLU A 21 -13.21 -14.11 -23.64
C GLU A 21 -12.43 -14.24 -22.33
N GLY A 22 -11.28 -13.58 -22.24
CA GLY A 22 -10.45 -13.58 -21.04
C GLY A 22 -9.82 -14.93 -20.67
N ARG A 23 -9.88 -15.94 -21.54
CA ARG A 23 -9.26 -17.26 -21.31
C ARG A 23 -7.77 -17.09 -21.03
N ASN A 24 -7.25 -17.85 -20.07
CA ASN A 24 -5.85 -17.80 -19.63
C ASN A 24 -5.41 -16.39 -19.18
N GLY A 25 -6.33 -15.61 -18.59
CA GLY A 25 -6.06 -14.24 -18.16
C GLY A 25 -5.77 -13.25 -19.30
N ASN A 26 -6.09 -13.59 -20.55
CA ASN A 26 -5.86 -12.70 -21.70
C ASN A 26 -6.73 -11.42 -21.64
N PRO A 27 -6.29 -10.31 -22.27
CA PRO A 27 -7.09 -9.09 -22.36
C PRO A 27 -8.38 -9.31 -23.16
N VAL A 28 -9.45 -8.64 -22.73
CA VAL A 28 -10.71 -8.49 -23.49
C VAL A 28 -10.75 -7.09 -24.09
N ILE A 29 -10.77 -7.02 -25.42
CA ILE A 29 -10.76 -5.76 -26.17
C ILE A 29 -12.18 -5.42 -26.59
N ILE A 30 -12.68 -4.28 -26.13
CA ILE A 30 -13.99 -3.78 -26.52
C ILE A 30 -13.88 -3.05 -27.87
N PRO A 31 -14.75 -3.36 -28.85
CA PRO A 31 -14.73 -2.70 -30.15
C PRO A 31 -14.83 -1.16 -30.04
N PRO A 32 -14.12 -0.38 -30.89
CA PRO A 32 -14.10 1.09 -30.79
C PRO A 32 -15.49 1.74 -30.87
N HIS A 33 -16.42 1.18 -31.65
CA HIS A 33 -17.79 1.71 -31.76
C HIS A 33 -18.58 1.65 -30.44
N MET A 34 -18.16 0.83 -29.47
CA MET A 34 -18.76 0.72 -28.13
C MET A 34 -18.05 1.60 -27.08
N SER A 35 -17.03 2.37 -27.47
CA SER A 35 -16.20 3.14 -26.52
C SER A 35 -17.01 4.12 -25.65
N LEU A 36 -18.03 4.77 -26.21
CA LEU A 36 -18.89 5.69 -25.44
C LEU A 36 -19.70 4.97 -24.35
N GLN A 37 -20.24 3.78 -24.68
CA GLN A 37 -20.95 2.95 -23.72
C GLN A 37 -20.00 2.41 -22.65
N MET A 38 -18.81 1.97 -23.05
CA MET A 38 -17.76 1.51 -22.16
C MET A 38 -17.38 2.60 -21.14
N GLN A 39 -17.14 3.84 -21.58
CA GLN A 39 -16.84 4.96 -20.70
C GLN A 39 -18.00 5.30 -19.75
N LYS A 40 -19.25 5.17 -20.20
CA LYS A 40 -20.43 5.37 -19.36
C LYS A 40 -20.50 4.31 -18.25
N LEU A 41 -20.30 3.04 -18.60
CA LEU A 41 -20.35 1.91 -17.65
C LEU A 41 -19.14 1.88 -16.72
N TYR A 42 -17.96 2.29 -17.19
CA TYR A 42 -16.75 2.39 -16.37
C TYR A 42 -16.97 3.28 -15.13
N ARG A 43 -17.84 4.30 -15.21
CA ARG A 43 -18.15 5.18 -14.07
C ARG A 43 -18.86 4.50 -12.91
N ILE A 44 -19.53 3.35 -13.14
CA ILE A 44 -20.32 2.66 -12.11
C ILE A 44 -19.40 2.01 -11.07
N ASN A 45 -18.43 1.21 -11.52
CA ASN A 45 -17.53 0.45 -10.63
C ASN A 45 -16.06 0.88 -10.73
N ARG A 46 -15.72 1.86 -11.59
CA ARG A 46 -14.35 2.32 -11.87
C ARG A 46 -13.44 1.24 -12.46
N PHE A 47 -14.03 0.36 -13.27
CA PHE A 47 -13.38 -0.58 -14.16
C PHE A 47 -14.32 -0.91 -15.33
N ASN A 48 -13.81 -1.55 -16.38
CA ASN A 48 -14.53 -1.87 -17.60
C ASN A 48 -15.54 -3.01 -17.39
N LEU A 49 -16.76 -2.65 -16.98
CA LEU A 49 -17.88 -3.59 -16.82
C LEU A 49 -18.18 -4.37 -18.10
N MET A 50 -18.08 -3.74 -19.28
CA MET A 50 -18.35 -4.43 -20.54
C MET A 50 -17.35 -5.57 -20.78
N ALA A 51 -16.08 -5.37 -20.45
CA ALA A 51 -15.08 -6.43 -20.52
C ALA A 51 -15.37 -7.52 -19.48
N SER A 52 -15.61 -7.15 -18.23
CA SER A 52 -15.89 -8.10 -17.16
C SER A 52 -17.11 -8.97 -17.46
N ASP A 53 -18.23 -8.39 -17.88
CA ASP A 53 -19.50 -9.10 -18.08
C ASP A 53 -19.46 -10.12 -19.22
N ARG A 54 -18.45 -10.02 -20.10
CA ARG A 54 -18.20 -10.96 -21.20
C ARG A 54 -17.29 -12.12 -20.81
N ILE A 55 -16.63 -12.05 -19.66
CA ILE A 55 -15.68 -13.08 -19.21
C ILE A 55 -16.42 -14.12 -18.35
N PRO A 56 -16.31 -15.43 -18.66
CA PRO A 56 -16.86 -16.50 -17.83
C PRO A 56 -16.40 -16.43 -16.36
N LEU A 57 -17.28 -16.78 -15.40
CA LEU A 57 -16.93 -16.78 -13.97
C LEU A 57 -15.80 -17.78 -13.65
N ASN A 58 -15.72 -18.87 -14.41
CA ASN A 58 -14.72 -19.93 -14.27
C ASN A 58 -13.58 -19.80 -15.29
N ARG A 59 -13.26 -18.59 -15.78
CA ARG A 59 -12.18 -18.40 -16.75
C ARG A 59 -10.86 -18.98 -16.24
N SER A 60 -10.07 -19.59 -17.12
CA SER A 60 -8.74 -20.08 -16.75
C SER A 60 -7.75 -18.93 -16.56
N LEU A 61 -6.74 -19.14 -15.71
CA LEU A 61 -5.62 -18.22 -15.47
C LEU A 61 -4.28 -18.91 -15.71
N PRO A 62 -3.21 -18.18 -16.03
CA PRO A 62 -1.88 -18.75 -16.12
C PRO A 62 -1.37 -19.14 -14.72
N ASP A 63 -0.57 -20.20 -14.62
CA ASP A 63 0.16 -20.50 -13.38
C ASP A 63 1.36 -19.56 -13.28
N VAL A 64 1.18 -18.42 -12.61
CA VAL A 64 2.19 -17.36 -12.48
C VAL A 64 3.30 -17.69 -11.48
N ARG A 65 3.15 -18.76 -10.69
CA ARG A 65 4.12 -19.15 -9.66
C ARG A 65 5.45 -19.54 -10.27
N LYS A 66 6.53 -19.32 -9.53
CA LYS A 66 7.87 -19.86 -9.87
C LYS A 66 7.89 -21.38 -9.88
N LYS A 67 8.80 -21.97 -10.68
CA LYS A 67 8.97 -23.44 -10.78
C LYS A 67 9.18 -24.10 -9.41
N SER A 68 9.96 -23.48 -8.52
CA SER A 68 10.18 -23.97 -7.16
C SER A 68 8.90 -24.03 -6.33
N CYS A 69 8.03 -23.02 -6.42
CA CYS A 69 6.71 -23.02 -5.78
C CYS A 69 5.81 -24.12 -6.30
N ARG A 70 5.83 -24.41 -7.62
CA ARG A 70 5.04 -25.50 -8.21
C ARG A 70 5.51 -26.89 -7.78
N LEU A 71 6.79 -27.03 -7.48
CA LEU A 71 7.41 -28.30 -7.01
C LEU A 71 7.31 -28.48 -5.50
N LYS A 72 6.97 -27.42 -4.75
CA LYS A 72 6.86 -27.47 -3.29
C LYS A 72 5.67 -28.32 -2.88
N LYS A 73 5.95 -29.41 -2.16
CA LYS A 73 4.91 -30.27 -1.59
C LYS A 73 4.48 -29.70 -0.24
N ILE A 74 3.19 -29.47 -0.08
CA ILE A 74 2.57 -29.06 1.18
C ILE A 74 1.70 -30.23 1.63
N ASP A 75 1.86 -30.67 2.88
CA ASP A 75 1.02 -31.72 3.48
C ASP A 75 -0.33 -31.11 3.90
N ILE A 76 -1.23 -31.07 2.92
CA ILE A 76 -2.53 -30.42 2.98
C ILE A 76 -3.49 -31.04 4.02
N ASP A 77 -3.32 -32.33 4.34
CA ASP A 77 -4.22 -33.08 5.23
C ASP A 77 -4.03 -32.69 6.71
N LYS A 78 -2.87 -32.12 7.06
CA LYS A 78 -2.58 -31.63 8.41
C LYS A 78 -2.96 -30.17 8.64
N LEU A 79 -3.38 -29.48 7.59
CA LEU A 79 -3.65 -28.06 7.66
C LEU A 79 -5.04 -27.77 8.25
N PRO A 80 -5.16 -26.70 9.06
CA PRO A 80 -6.45 -26.31 9.60
C PRO A 80 -7.39 -25.78 8.52
N SER A 81 -8.69 -25.93 8.74
CA SER A 81 -9.70 -25.37 7.86
C SER A 81 -9.76 -23.84 7.94
N SER A 82 -10.24 -23.23 6.86
CA SER A 82 -10.31 -21.79 6.67
C SER A 82 -11.71 -21.33 6.25
N THR A 83 -12.05 -20.10 6.61
CA THR A 83 -13.23 -19.39 6.12
C THR A 83 -12.80 -18.20 5.30
N VAL A 84 -13.25 -18.14 4.05
CA VAL A 84 -13.01 -16.99 3.18
C VAL A 84 -14.11 -15.95 3.40
N ILE A 85 -13.73 -14.72 3.71
CA ILE A 85 -14.64 -13.60 3.98
C ILE A 85 -14.46 -12.56 2.88
N ILE A 86 -15.53 -12.29 2.15
CA ILE A 86 -15.58 -11.29 1.08
C ILE A 86 -16.60 -10.23 1.46
N VAL A 87 -16.14 -9.00 1.68
CA VAL A 87 -17.03 -7.86 1.89
C VAL A 87 -17.33 -7.20 0.55
N PHE A 88 -18.58 -6.83 0.31
CA PHE A 88 -18.98 -6.11 -0.89
C PHE A 88 -20.01 -5.02 -0.59
N HIS A 89 -20.00 -3.99 -1.42
CA HIS A 89 -21.01 -2.94 -1.46
C HIS A 89 -21.17 -2.53 -2.92
N ASN A 90 -22.37 -2.68 -3.50
CA ASN A 90 -22.66 -2.30 -4.88
C ASN A 90 -21.67 -2.85 -5.93
N GLU A 91 -21.13 -4.05 -5.68
CA GLU A 91 -20.15 -4.66 -6.57
C GLU A 91 -20.82 -5.20 -7.85
N ALA A 92 -20.07 -5.24 -8.95
CA ALA A 92 -20.58 -5.85 -10.17
C ALA A 92 -20.78 -7.35 -10.00
N TRP A 93 -21.89 -7.88 -10.53
CA TRP A 93 -22.19 -9.31 -10.51
C TRP A 93 -21.02 -10.15 -11.03
N SER A 94 -20.46 -9.76 -12.18
CA SER A 94 -19.38 -10.48 -12.84
C SER A 94 -18.11 -10.58 -12.01
N THR A 95 -17.70 -9.52 -11.30
CA THR A 95 -16.48 -9.54 -10.48
C THR A 95 -16.70 -10.22 -9.14
N LEU A 96 -17.84 -9.97 -8.47
CA LEU A 96 -18.18 -10.62 -7.21
C LEU A 96 -18.24 -12.14 -7.40
N MET A 97 -18.99 -12.59 -8.40
CA MET A 97 -19.18 -14.00 -8.63
C MET A 97 -17.94 -14.68 -9.22
N ARG A 98 -17.10 -13.98 -9.99
CA ARG A 98 -15.81 -14.53 -10.44
C ARG A 98 -14.83 -14.67 -9.28
N THR A 99 -14.88 -13.78 -8.30
CA THR A 99 -14.11 -13.94 -7.05
C THR A 99 -14.50 -15.22 -6.33
N VAL A 100 -15.80 -15.40 -6.07
CA VAL A 100 -16.34 -16.60 -5.41
C VAL A 100 -16.01 -17.87 -6.19
N GLN A 101 -16.23 -17.86 -7.52
CA GLN A 101 -15.92 -19.01 -8.37
C GLN A 101 -14.43 -19.34 -8.36
N SER A 102 -13.54 -18.33 -8.40
CA SER A 102 -12.10 -18.55 -8.34
C SER A 102 -11.65 -19.19 -7.02
N VAL A 103 -12.29 -18.84 -5.90
CA VAL A 103 -12.05 -19.44 -4.59
C VAL A 103 -12.48 -20.90 -4.63
N ILE A 104 -13.68 -21.20 -5.14
CA ILE A 104 -14.21 -22.57 -5.23
C ILE A 104 -13.34 -23.45 -6.12
N ASP A 105 -12.98 -22.97 -7.31
CA ASP A 105 -12.28 -23.77 -8.32
C ASP A 105 -10.83 -24.08 -7.95
N ARG A 106 -10.20 -23.26 -7.09
CA ARG A 106 -8.74 -23.27 -6.85
C ARG A 106 -8.36 -23.39 -5.39
N SER A 107 -9.30 -23.80 -4.55
CA SER A 107 -9.05 -24.09 -3.14
C SER A 107 -9.35 -25.56 -2.86
N PRO A 108 -8.50 -26.27 -2.11
CA PRO A 108 -8.82 -27.64 -1.74
C PRO A 108 -10.04 -27.72 -0.82
N LYS A 109 -10.94 -28.68 -1.09
CA LYS A 109 -12.25 -28.79 -0.42
C LYS A 109 -12.16 -28.92 1.11
N TYR A 110 -11.15 -29.60 1.63
CA TYR A 110 -10.96 -29.81 3.07
C TYR A 110 -10.36 -28.57 3.77
N LEU A 111 -9.70 -27.66 3.04
CA LEU A 111 -9.22 -26.39 3.59
C LEU A 111 -10.29 -25.30 3.53
N LEU A 112 -11.18 -25.32 2.55
CA LEU A 112 -12.23 -24.33 2.38
C LEU A 112 -13.50 -24.78 3.09
N ASN A 113 -13.67 -24.37 4.36
CA ASN A 113 -14.83 -24.76 5.16
C ASN A 113 -16.11 -24.06 4.68
N GLU A 114 -16.02 -22.75 4.44
CA GLU A 114 -17.14 -21.95 3.95
C GLU A 114 -16.65 -20.62 3.34
N ILE A 115 -17.53 -19.99 2.57
CA ILE A 115 -17.37 -18.63 2.08
C ILE A 115 -18.45 -17.76 2.72
N ILE A 116 -18.06 -16.64 3.32
CA ILE A 116 -18.98 -15.64 3.88
C ILE A 116 -18.92 -14.39 3.02
N LEU A 117 -20.03 -14.06 2.38
CA LEU A 117 -20.22 -12.78 1.69
C LEU A 117 -20.87 -11.80 2.67
N VAL A 118 -20.24 -10.67 2.94
CA VAL A 118 -20.82 -9.63 3.80
C VAL A 118 -21.25 -8.46 2.94
N ASP A 119 -22.56 -8.27 2.82
CA ASP A 119 -23.15 -7.14 2.10
C ASP A 119 -23.25 -5.92 3.02
N ASP A 120 -22.43 -4.91 2.74
CA ASP A 120 -22.42 -3.64 3.46
C ASP A 120 -23.49 -2.68 2.90
N ALA A 121 -24.75 -3.10 2.97
CA ALA A 121 -25.93 -2.37 2.51
C ALA A 121 -25.87 -1.93 1.03
N SER A 122 -25.69 -2.89 0.12
CA SER A 122 -25.85 -2.68 -1.32
C SER A 122 -27.26 -2.26 -1.69
N THR A 123 -27.39 -1.50 -2.77
CA THR A 123 -28.66 -0.99 -3.31
C THR A 123 -28.99 -1.55 -4.69
N ARG A 124 -28.16 -2.45 -5.23
CA ARG A 124 -28.40 -3.06 -6.55
C ARG A 124 -29.32 -4.25 -6.42
N LYS A 125 -30.43 -4.25 -7.16
CA LYS A 125 -31.45 -5.31 -7.14
C LYS A 125 -30.90 -6.71 -7.43
N PHE A 126 -29.96 -6.82 -8.37
CA PHE A 126 -29.31 -8.11 -8.70
C PHE A 126 -28.42 -8.65 -7.57
N LEU A 127 -28.08 -7.83 -6.57
CA LEU A 127 -27.35 -8.28 -5.38
C LEU A 127 -28.29 -8.77 -4.28
N GLU A 128 -29.60 -8.68 -4.41
CA GLU A 128 -30.57 -9.13 -3.41
C GLU A 128 -30.94 -10.61 -3.66
N LYS A 129 -32.21 -10.89 -3.97
CA LYS A 129 -32.74 -12.25 -4.14
C LYS A 129 -32.02 -13.06 -5.23
N GLU A 130 -31.64 -12.43 -6.34
CA GLU A 130 -30.91 -13.11 -7.43
C GLU A 130 -29.57 -13.68 -6.93
N LEU A 131 -28.87 -12.94 -6.07
CA LEU A 131 -27.63 -13.39 -5.45
C LEU A 131 -27.87 -14.52 -4.46
N ASP A 132 -28.91 -14.41 -3.62
CA ASP A 132 -29.27 -15.45 -2.64
C ASP A 132 -29.62 -16.79 -3.36
N ASP A 133 -30.41 -16.71 -4.44
CA ASP A 133 -30.82 -17.85 -5.25
C ASP A 133 -29.66 -18.49 -6.03
N TYR A 134 -28.64 -17.71 -6.39
CA TYR A 134 -27.43 -18.21 -7.05
C TYR A 134 -26.48 -18.88 -6.05
N VAL A 135 -26.21 -18.19 -4.93
CA VAL A 135 -25.25 -18.62 -3.91
C VAL A 135 -25.68 -19.91 -3.22
N SER A 136 -26.98 -20.12 -3.01
CA SER A 136 -27.54 -21.35 -2.42
C SER A 136 -27.27 -22.63 -3.23
N LYS A 137 -26.93 -22.50 -4.51
CA LYS A 137 -26.67 -23.62 -5.43
C LYS A 137 -25.18 -23.94 -5.59
N LEU A 138 -24.30 -23.19 -4.92
CA LEU A 138 -22.85 -23.38 -5.02
C LEU A 138 -22.42 -24.69 -4.33
N PRO A 139 -21.37 -25.36 -4.82
CA PRO A 139 -20.90 -26.63 -4.28
C PRO A 139 -20.19 -26.50 -2.92
N VAL A 140 -19.86 -25.27 -2.51
CA VAL A 140 -19.25 -24.94 -1.21
C VAL A 140 -20.25 -24.13 -0.41
N LEU A 141 -20.39 -24.44 0.89
CA LEU A 141 -21.25 -23.68 1.79
C LEU A 141 -20.90 -22.19 1.72
N THR A 142 -21.80 -21.42 1.12
CA THR A 142 -21.63 -19.99 0.93
C THR A 142 -22.81 -19.28 1.57
N ARG A 143 -22.55 -18.36 2.49
CA ARG A 143 -23.57 -17.65 3.25
C ARG A 143 -23.43 -16.15 3.04
N ILE A 144 -24.57 -15.45 3.00
CA ILE A 144 -24.60 -14.01 2.86
C ILE A 144 -25.05 -13.39 4.19
N ILE A 145 -24.29 -12.42 4.69
CA ILE A 145 -24.63 -11.60 5.85
C ILE A 145 -25.03 -10.22 5.32
N ARG A 146 -26.30 -9.86 5.47
CA ARG A 146 -26.81 -8.54 5.05
C ARG A 146 -26.76 -7.56 6.20
N LEU A 147 -26.04 -6.45 6.03
CA LEU A 147 -26.03 -5.36 7.00
C LEU A 147 -27.15 -4.37 6.67
N PRO A 148 -27.97 -3.97 7.66
CA PRO A 148 -29.16 -3.13 7.41
C PRO A 148 -28.81 -1.69 7.04
N LYS A 149 -27.58 -1.25 7.33
CA LYS A 149 -27.06 0.07 7.00
C LYS A 149 -25.60 -0.05 6.61
N ARG A 150 -25.12 0.91 5.82
CA ARG A 150 -23.72 0.98 5.41
C ARG A 150 -22.85 1.36 6.60
N VAL A 151 -22.04 0.41 7.07
CA VAL A 151 -21.13 0.57 8.22
C VAL A 151 -19.66 0.65 7.81
N GLY A 152 -19.32 0.23 6.59
CA GLY A 152 -17.95 0.24 6.10
C GLY A 152 -17.27 -1.13 6.07
N LEU A 153 -16.17 -1.19 5.31
CA LEU A 153 -15.30 -2.36 5.16
C LEU A 153 -14.86 -2.93 6.51
N ILE A 154 -14.40 -2.06 7.41
CA ILE A 154 -13.78 -2.45 8.68
C ILE A 154 -14.79 -3.22 9.55
N LYS A 155 -15.97 -2.62 9.76
CA LYS A 155 -17.05 -3.21 10.57
C LYS A 155 -17.66 -4.42 9.87
N ALA A 156 -17.80 -4.40 8.55
CA ALA A 156 -18.27 -5.55 7.78
C ALA A 156 -17.33 -6.77 7.89
N ARG A 157 -16.01 -6.55 7.82
CA ARG A 157 -15.01 -7.61 8.04
C ARG A 157 -15.10 -8.20 9.45
N LEU A 158 -15.28 -7.36 10.47
CA LEU A 158 -15.50 -7.80 11.84
C LEU A 158 -16.75 -8.69 11.96
N MET A 159 -17.85 -8.32 11.31
CA MET A 159 -19.08 -9.13 11.30
C MET A 159 -18.87 -10.49 10.62
N GLY A 160 -18.18 -10.52 9.48
CA GLY A 160 -17.80 -11.78 8.83
C GLY A 160 -16.91 -12.65 9.71
N ALA A 161 -15.88 -12.06 10.35
CA ALA A 161 -14.94 -12.76 11.22
C ALA A 161 -15.62 -13.39 12.44
N ARG A 162 -16.61 -12.71 13.03
CA ARG A 162 -17.39 -13.24 14.16
C ARG A 162 -18.18 -14.50 13.78
N GLN A 163 -18.73 -14.52 12.56
CA GLN A 163 -19.59 -15.59 12.06
C GLN A 163 -18.84 -16.75 11.37
N ALA A 164 -17.53 -16.58 11.13
CA ALA A 164 -16.67 -17.57 10.52
C ALA A 164 -16.49 -18.80 11.40
N LYS A 165 -16.54 -20.00 10.81
CA LYS A 165 -16.35 -21.27 11.55
C LYS A 165 -14.96 -21.88 11.38
N GLY A 166 -14.23 -21.50 10.33
CA GLY A 166 -12.86 -21.96 10.09
C GLY A 166 -11.90 -21.46 11.16
N LYS A 167 -10.82 -22.23 11.39
CA LYS A 167 -9.74 -21.84 12.33
C LYS A 167 -8.92 -20.68 11.78
N ILE A 168 -8.75 -20.61 10.46
CA ILE A 168 -8.08 -19.50 9.78
C ILE A 168 -9.12 -18.62 9.08
N LEU A 169 -9.00 -17.32 9.27
CA LEU A 169 -9.73 -16.31 8.51
C LEU A 169 -8.92 -15.95 7.28
N VAL A 170 -9.56 -15.90 6.12
CA VAL A 170 -8.96 -15.43 4.86
C VAL A 170 -9.82 -14.31 4.31
N PHE A 171 -9.30 -13.09 4.29
CA PHE A 171 -10.01 -11.93 3.75
C PHE A 171 -9.66 -11.75 2.28
N LEU A 172 -10.67 -11.47 1.46
CA LEU A 172 -10.52 -11.10 0.05
C LEU A 172 -11.46 -9.93 -0.27
N ASP A 173 -11.04 -9.07 -1.20
CA ASP A 173 -11.92 -8.07 -1.78
C ASP A 173 -12.80 -8.69 -2.87
N ALA A 174 -13.95 -8.08 -3.17
CA ALA A 174 -14.99 -8.64 -4.06
C ALA A 174 -14.67 -8.61 -5.57
N HIS A 175 -13.43 -8.27 -5.94
CA HIS A 175 -12.94 -8.17 -7.31
C HIS A 175 -11.54 -8.75 -7.41
N CYS A 176 -11.41 -9.99 -6.92
CA CYS A 176 -10.18 -10.76 -6.92
C CYS A 176 -10.31 -12.01 -7.79
N GLU A 177 -9.18 -12.57 -8.23
CA GLU A 177 -9.13 -13.90 -8.83
C GLU A 177 -7.95 -14.70 -8.27
N CYS A 178 -8.25 -15.77 -7.55
CA CYS A 178 -7.25 -16.63 -6.93
C CYS A 178 -6.53 -17.49 -7.98
N THR A 179 -5.27 -17.85 -7.77
CA THR A 179 -4.51 -18.77 -8.65
C THR A 179 -4.37 -20.16 -8.01
N LEU A 180 -3.84 -21.13 -8.75
CA LEU A 180 -3.59 -22.48 -8.21
C LEU A 180 -2.57 -22.44 -7.06
N GLY A 181 -2.87 -23.11 -5.95
CA GLY A 181 -1.98 -23.21 -4.78
C GLY A 181 -1.97 -21.98 -3.86
N TRP A 182 -2.88 -21.02 -4.07
CA TRP A 182 -2.93 -19.78 -3.30
C TRP A 182 -3.25 -20.05 -1.81
N LEU A 183 -4.26 -20.88 -1.54
CA LEU A 183 -4.78 -21.07 -0.18
C LEU A 183 -3.81 -21.91 0.66
N GLU A 184 -3.26 -22.98 0.08
CA GLU A 184 -2.33 -23.88 0.74
C GLU A 184 -1.07 -23.14 1.21
N ALA A 185 -0.53 -22.25 0.39
CA ALA A 185 0.64 -21.44 0.72
C ALA A 185 0.36 -20.43 1.85
N LEU A 186 -0.86 -19.86 1.94
CA LEU A 186 -1.26 -18.98 3.04
C LEU A 186 -1.48 -19.76 4.33
N VAL A 187 -2.34 -20.78 4.27
CA VAL A 187 -2.78 -21.57 5.42
C VAL A 187 -1.63 -22.33 6.06
N SER A 188 -0.74 -22.94 5.27
CA SER A 188 0.43 -23.64 5.80
C SER A 188 1.31 -22.71 6.64
N ARG A 189 1.53 -21.48 6.16
CA ARG A 189 2.40 -20.55 6.87
C ARG A 189 1.79 -20.02 8.17
N VAL A 190 0.47 -19.83 8.21
CA VAL A 190 -0.26 -19.50 9.46
C VAL A 190 -0.28 -20.70 10.41
N ALA A 191 -0.40 -21.93 9.90
CA ALA A 191 -0.44 -23.14 10.72
C ALA A 191 0.89 -23.44 11.45
N GLU A 192 2.02 -23.03 10.87
CA GLU A 192 3.33 -23.14 11.51
C GLU A 192 3.49 -22.24 12.76
N ASP A 193 2.78 -21.10 12.81
CA ASP A 193 2.76 -20.20 13.96
C ASP A 193 1.51 -19.31 13.89
N ARG A 194 0.61 -19.49 14.87
CA ARG A 194 -0.67 -18.80 14.95
C ARG A 194 -0.55 -17.27 14.98
N LYS A 195 0.62 -16.73 15.35
CA LYS A 195 0.85 -15.28 15.45
C LYS A 195 1.26 -14.62 14.13
N ARG A 196 1.25 -15.36 13.03
CA ARG A 196 1.56 -14.85 11.68
C ARG A 196 0.32 -14.38 10.95
N VAL A 197 0.44 -13.20 10.34
CA VAL A 197 -0.50 -12.68 9.34
C VAL A 197 0.17 -12.83 7.98
N VAL A 198 -0.48 -13.56 7.08
CA VAL A 198 0.15 -13.95 5.81
C VAL A 198 -0.62 -13.38 4.64
N CYS A 199 0.05 -12.59 3.80
CA CYS A 199 -0.48 -11.99 2.59
C CYS A 199 -0.05 -12.77 1.35
N PRO A 200 -0.89 -12.86 0.31
CA PRO A 200 -0.47 -13.33 -1.00
C PRO A 200 0.37 -12.25 -1.71
N VAL A 201 1.09 -12.64 -2.76
CA VAL A 201 1.49 -11.72 -3.82
C VAL A 201 0.23 -11.24 -4.52
N ILE A 202 0.02 -9.92 -4.55
CA ILE A 202 -1.15 -9.31 -5.18
C ILE A 202 -0.78 -8.98 -6.62
N ASP A 203 -1.32 -9.76 -7.55
CA ASP A 203 -1.18 -9.57 -8.98
C ASP A 203 -2.20 -8.55 -9.51
N ILE A 204 -1.95 -8.00 -10.69
CA ILE A 204 -2.77 -6.92 -11.27
C ILE A 204 -3.77 -7.53 -12.24
N ILE A 205 -5.06 -7.25 -12.00
CA ILE A 205 -6.09 -7.41 -13.03
C ILE A 205 -6.35 -6.02 -13.62
N SER A 206 -6.12 -5.85 -14.92
CA SER A 206 -6.32 -4.57 -15.61
C SER A 206 -7.77 -4.11 -15.47
N ASP A 207 -7.98 -2.89 -14.98
CA ASP A 207 -9.29 -2.25 -14.90
C ASP A 207 -9.87 -1.89 -16.28
N GLU A 208 -9.05 -1.90 -17.33
CA GLU A 208 -9.46 -1.57 -18.70
C GLU A 208 -9.76 -2.81 -19.54
N THR A 209 -8.94 -3.87 -19.43
CA THR A 209 -9.04 -5.05 -20.30
C THR A 209 -9.27 -6.36 -19.55
N PHE A 210 -9.23 -6.36 -18.22
CA PHE A 210 -9.27 -7.56 -17.38
C PHE A 210 -8.15 -8.59 -17.65
N ALA A 211 -7.07 -8.18 -18.32
CA ALA A 211 -5.86 -8.97 -18.42
C ALA A 211 -5.27 -9.24 -17.04
N TYR A 212 -4.83 -10.48 -16.80
CA TYR A 212 -4.13 -10.88 -15.59
C TYR A 212 -2.63 -10.68 -15.79
N VAL A 213 -2.05 -9.78 -15.01
CA VAL A 213 -0.64 -9.39 -15.10
C VAL A 213 0.04 -9.71 -13.76
N ARG A 214 1.03 -10.61 -13.82
CA ARG A 214 1.85 -10.95 -12.66
C ARG A 214 2.59 -9.72 -12.15
N SER A 215 2.54 -9.49 -10.85
CA SER A 215 3.26 -8.43 -10.15
C SER A 215 4.69 -8.87 -9.78
N PHE A 216 5.51 -7.91 -9.37
CA PHE A 216 6.88 -8.16 -8.94
C PHE A 216 6.92 -8.71 -7.52
N GLU A 217 7.36 -9.96 -7.35
CA GLU A 217 7.37 -10.69 -6.06
C GLU A 217 8.33 -10.11 -5.00
N LEU A 218 9.30 -9.28 -5.38
CA LEU A 218 10.33 -8.73 -4.46
C LEU A 218 9.93 -7.38 -3.86
N HIS A 219 8.63 -7.11 -3.75
CA HIS A 219 8.13 -5.93 -3.04
C HIS A 219 7.64 -6.30 -1.65
N TRP A 220 7.91 -5.43 -0.70
CA TRP A 220 7.25 -5.41 0.60
C TRP A 220 6.39 -4.16 0.72
N GLY A 221 5.42 -4.22 1.62
CA GLY A 221 4.58 -3.08 1.97
C GLY A 221 5.17 -2.30 3.13
N ALA A 222 5.18 -0.98 3.03
CA ALA A 222 5.38 -0.09 4.16
C ALA A 222 4.49 1.15 3.96
N PHE A 223 4.85 2.28 4.55
CA PHE A 223 4.06 3.51 4.48
C PHE A 223 4.95 4.72 4.28
N ASN A 224 4.40 5.78 3.68
CA ASN A 224 5.10 7.06 3.54
C ASN A 224 4.87 7.96 4.78
N TRP A 225 5.46 9.15 4.79
CA TRP A 225 5.33 10.08 5.92
C TRP A 225 3.89 10.59 6.17
N ASP A 226 3.00 10.47 5.19
CA ASP A 226 1.57 10.79 5.31
C ASP A 226 0.72 9.60 5.80
N LEU A 227 1.34 8.50 6.22
CA LEU A 227 0.68 7.23 6.57
C LEU A 227 -0.15 6.64 5.41
N HIS A 228 0.30 6.84 4.16
CA HIS A 228 -0.22 6.11 3.01
C HIS A 228 0.61 4.86 2.76
N PHE A 229 -0.06 3.73 2.61
CA PHE A 229 0.57 2.47 2.22
C PHE A 229 1.24 2.57 0.85
N ARG A 230 2.45 2.01 0.73
CA ARG A 230 3.20 1.91 -0.53
C ARG A 230 3.94 0.60 -0.64
N TRP A 231 4.14 0.16 -1.88
CA TRP A 231 5.02 -0.95 -2.22
C TRP A 231 6.43 -0.44 -2.45
N TYR A 232 7.41 -1.05 -1.79
CA TYR A 232 8.83 -0.74 -1.95
C TYR A 232 9.57 -1.97 -2.44
N THR A 233 10.55 -1.78 -3.31
CA THR A 233 11.41 -2.86 -3.77
C THR A 233 12.37 -3.23 -2.65
N ARG A 234 12.52 -4.53 -2.37
CA ARG A 234 13.49 -5.03 -1.40
C ARG A 234 14.91 -4.83 -1.93
N THR A 235 15.82 -4.34 -1.10
CA THR A 235 17.21 -4.12 -1.50
C THR A 235 18.00 -5.43 -1.55
N THR A 236 19.07 -5.47 -2.35
CA THR A 236 19.93 -6.66 -2.53
C THR A 236 20.48 -7.22 -1.21
N PRO A 237 20.91 -6.41 -0.22
CA PRO A 237 21.32 -6.92 1.09
C PRO A 237 20.23 -7.72 1.82
N ASP A 238 18.94 -7.34 1.70
CA ASP A 238 17.81 -8.03 2.36
C ASP A 238 17.44 -9.35 1.67
N ILE A 239 17.76 -9.47 0.38
CA ILE A 239 17.64 -10.70 -0.40
C ILE A 239 18.80 -11.65 -0.05
N MET A 240 20.02 -11.10 0.12
CA MET A 240 21.24 -11.86 0.39
C MET A 240 21.41 -12.29 1.85
N LYS A 241 20.82 -11.59 2.83
CA LYS A 241 20.97 -11.89 4.27
C LYS A 241 20.24 -13.13 4.79
N GLY A 242 19.53 -13.92 3.97
CA GLY A 242 18.99 -15.18 4.51
C GLY A 242 18.00 -16.01 3.67
N GLN A 243 17.48 -15.52 2.54
CA GLN A 243 16.56 -16.32 1.73
C GLN A 243 17.30 -17.26 0.77
N ARG A 244 17.82 -18.37 1.30
CA ARG A 244 18.29 -19.50 0.47
C ARG A 244 17.14 -20.14 -0.33
N ASP A 245 15.92 -20.12 0.24
CA ASP A 245 14.71 -20.63 -0.38
C ASP A 245 13.76 -19.49 -0.79
N ILE A 246 13.66 -19.27 -2.10
CA ILE A 246 12.77 -18.25 -2.70
C ILE A 246 11.28 -18.56 -2.57
N THR A 247 10.92 -19.75 -2.07
CA THR A 247 9.53 -20.15 -1.79
C THR A 247 9.09 -19.84 -0.35
N GLN A 248 10.03 -19.44 0.51
CA GLN A 248 9.75 -19.11 1.90
C GLN A 248 9.09 -17.73 1.99
N ALA A 249 8.07 -17.60 2.84
CA ALA A 249 7.47 -16.31 3.14
C ALA A 249 8.50 -15.36 3.75
N PHE A 250 8.39 -14.07 3.42
CA PHE A 250 9.28 -13.03 3.94
C PHE A 250 8.50 -11.96 4.68
N LYS A 251 9.14 -11.36 5.68
CA LYS A 251 8.54 -10.34 6.54
C LYS A 251 8.32 -9.03 5.76
N THR A 252 7.21 -8.36 6.05
CA THR A 252 6.85 -7.06 5.47
C THR A 252 6.46 -6.09 6.60
N PRO A 253 6.94 -4.83 6.60
CA PRO A 253 6.60 -3.84 7.62
C PRO A 253 5.09 -3.64 7.77
N ALA A 254 4.39 -3.48 6.66
CA ALA A 254 2.95 -3.34 6.60
C ALA A 254 2.34 -4.22 5.50
N MET A 255 1.05 -4.51 5.63
CA MET A 255 0.25 -5.13 4.59
C MET A 255 -0.64 -4.11 3.88
N ALA A 256 -1.00 -4.42 2.62
CA ALA A 256 -2.02 -3.65 1.89
C ALA A 256 -3.40 -3.75 2.57
N GLY A 257 -3.67 -4.85 3.29
CA GLY A 257 -4.87 -5.04 4.10
C GLY A 257 -6.07 -5.59 3.34
N GLY A 258 -6.11 -5.53 2.00
CA GLY A 258 -7.16 -6.12 1.18
C GLY A 258 -7.26 -7.65 1.32
N LEU A 259 -6.10 -8.32 1.22
CA LEU A 259 -5.99 -9.77 1.11
C LEU A 259 -4.99 -10.32 2.12
N PHE A 260 -5.44 -11.15 3.06
CA PHE A 260 -4.56 -11.82 4.03
C PHE A 260 -5.25 -13.01 4.72
N ALA A 261 -4.44 -13.90 5.29
CA ALA A 261 -4.85 -15.00 6.14
C ALA A 261 -4.30 -14.84 7.55
N MET A 262 -5.09 -15.20 8.56
CA MET A 262 -4.71 -15.10 9.98
C MET A 262 -5.49 -16.11 10.82
N ASP A 263 -4.89 -16.61 11.90
CA ASP A 263 -5.60 -17.42 12.90
C ASP A 263 -6.76 -16.61 13.52
N LYS A 264 -7.95 -17.23 13.57
CA LYS A 264 -9.17 -16.57 14.07
C LYS A 264 -9.04 -16.17 15.53
N SER A 265 -8.50 -17.05 16.36
CA SER A 265 -8.35 -16.79 17.80
C SER A 265 -7.37 -15.65 18.03
N TYR A 266 -6.26 -15.63 17.29
CA TYR A 266 -5.28 -14.55 17.35
C TYR A 266 -5.84 -13.21 16.86
N PHE A 267 -6.66 -13.20 15.80
CA PHE A 267 -7.34 -11.98 15.35
C PHE A 267 -8.19 -11.33 16.47
N PHE A 268 -8.91 -12.14 17.25
CA PHE A 268 -9.70 -11.64 18.37
C PHE A 268 -8.88 -11.38 19.65
N GLU A 269 -7.80 -12.12 19.89
CA GLU A 269 -6.82 -11.83 20.96
C GLU A 269 -6.20 -10.45 20.78
N LEU A 270 -5.88 -10.09 19.54
CA LEU A 270 -5.44 -8.74 19.19
C LEU A 270 -6.55 -7.71 19.30
N GLY A 271 -7.81 -8.08 19.50
CA GLY A 271 -8.94 -7.15 19.61
C GLY A 271 -9.57 -6.77 18.26
N GLY A 272 -9.54 -7.66 17.26
CA GLY A 272 -10.21 -7.45 15.96
C GLY A 272 -9.69 -6.21 15.21
N TYR A 273 -10.52 -5.53 14.43
CA TYR A 273 -10.23 -4.14 14.03
C TYR A 273 -10.70 -3.14 15.08
N ASP A 274 -10.16 -1.91 15.05
CA ASP A 274 -10.70 -0.80 15.84
C ASP A 274 -12.12 -0.45 15.35
N GLU A 275 -13.12 -0.76 16.16
CA GLU A 275 -14.54 -0.55 15.84
C GLU A 275 -14.94 0.92 15.70
N LYS A 276 -14.10 1.84 16.18
CA LYS A 276 -14.33 3.28 16.02
C LYS A 276 -13.82 3.82 14.69
N MET A 277 -13.06 3.03 13.92
CA MET A 277 -12.74 3.42 12.55
C MET A 277 -13.96 3.31 11.64
N GLU A 278 -14.05 4.24 10.69
CA GLU A 278 -15.20 4.40 9.81
C GLU A 278 -14.87 4.05 8.37
N ILE A 279 -15.82 3.42 7.67
CA ILE A 279 -15.79 3.09 6.24
C ILE A 279 -14.54 2.32 5.79
N TRP A 280 -13.43 3.00 5.57
CA TRP A 280 -12.19 2.49 4.99
C TRP A 280 -11.03 3.45 5.25
N GLY A 281 -9.81 2.92 5.33
CA GLY A 281 -8.57 3.68 5.34
C GLY A 281 -7.89 3.60 6.71
N GLY A 282 -6.58 3.34 6.69
CA GLY A 282 -5.74 3.27 7.89
C GLY A 282 -5.81 1.95 8.66
N GLU A 283 -6.84 1.12 8.45
CA GLU A 283 -7.02 -0.14 9.18
C GLU A 283 -5.91 -1.16 8.89
N ASN A 284 -5.36 -1.09 7.68
CA ASN A 284 -4.25 -1.93 7.25
C ASN A 284 -2.96 -1.58 8.00
N LEU A 285 -2.67 -0.28 8.20
CA LEU A 285 -1.52 0.18 8.98
C LEU A 285 -1.73 -0.06 10.48
N GLU A 286 -2.93 0.21 11.00
CA GLU A 286 -3.28 -0.03 12.40
C GLU A 286 -3.06 -1.48 12.81
N LEU A 287 -3.61 -2.42 12.03
CA LEU A 287 -3.43 -3.83 12.29
C LEU A 287 -1.97 -4.24 12.06
N SER A 288 -1.27 -3.62 11.11
CA SER A 288 0.14 -3.92 10.87
C SER A 288 1.02 -3.57 12.07
N PHE A 289 0.88 -2.33 12.57
CA PHE A 289 1.60 -1.84 13.73
C PHE A 289 1.31 -2.69 14.96
N ARG A 290 0.03 -3.00 15.19
CA ARG A 290 -0.38 -3.85 16.30
C ARG A 290 0.19 -5.26 16.23
N VAL A 291 0.10 -5.93 15.08
CA VAL A 291 0.65 -7.30 14.93
C VAL A 291 2.13 -7.33 15.27
N TRP A 292 2.91 -6.40 14.72
CA TRP A 292 4.34 -6.34 14.97
C TRP A 292 4.68 -5.96 16.41
N GLN A 293 4.12 -4.86 16.90
CA GLN A 293 4.42 -4.35 18.24
C GLN A 293 3.96 -5.33 19.33
N CYS A 294 2.92 -6.12 19.11
CA CYS A 294 2.39 -7.08 20.08
C CYS A 294 2.91 -8.52 19.88
N GLY A 295 4.01 -8.70 19.14
CA GLY A 295 4.79 -9.94 19.10
C GLY A 295 4.39 -10.97 18.06
N GLY A 296 3.63 -10.59 17.03
CA GLY A 296 3.41 -11.39 15.82
C GLY A 296 4.33 -10.97 14.67
N SER A 297 4.03 -11.47 13.47
CA SER A 297 4.67 -11.03 12.23
C SER A 297 3.68 -10.91 11.08
N ILE A 298 4.02 -10.04 10.12
CA ILE A 298 3.31 -9.92 8.85
C ILE A 298 4.25 -10.38 7.76
N GLU A 299 3.76 -11.26 6.89
CA GLU A 299 4.59 -11.94 5.92
C GLU A 299 3.90 -12.03 4.56
N ILE A 300 4.69 -12.00 3.48
CA ILE A 300 4.21 -12.23 2.12
C ILE A 300 4.64 -13.64 1.71
N ALA A 301 3.69 -14.47 1.32
CA ALA A 301 3.94 -15.83 0.82
C ALA A 301 4.14 -15.79 -0.71
N PRO A 302 5.38 -15.90 -1.22
CA PRO A 302 5.68 -15.72 -2.66
C PRO A 302 5.08 -16.83 -3.55
N CYS A 303 4.63 -17.94 -2.97
CA CYS A 303 3.95 -19.01 -3.72
C CYS A 303 2.42 -18.84 -3.78
N SER A 304 1.85 -17.89 -3.04
CA SER A 304 0.44 -17.57 -3.08
C SER A 304 0.23 -16.33 -3.94
N HIS A 305 -0.55 -16.46 -5.02
CA HIS A 305 -0.86 -15.34 -5.92
C HIS A 305 -2.37 -15.15 -6.02
N VAL A 306 -2.81 -13.90 -5.85
CA VAL A 306 -4.21 -13.49 -6.05
C VAL A 306 -4.22 -12.23 -6.89
N GLY A 307 -4.93 -12.25 -8.02
CA GLY A 307 -5.12 -11.07 -8.84
C GLY A 307 -6.16 -10.14 -8.23
N HIS A 308 -5.95 -8.84 -8.32
CA HIS A 308 -6.84 -7.80 -7.80
C HIS A 308 -7.07 -6.71 -8.86
N VAL A 309 -8.31 -6.26 -9.03
CA VAL A 309 -8.64 -5.13 -9.92
C VAL A 309 -8.27 -3.81 -9.26
N PHE A 310 -7.13 -3.22 -9.64
CA PHE A 310 -6.70 -1.91 -9.13
C PHE A 310 -7.46 -0.78 -9.81
N ARG A 311 -8.22 -0.02 -9.02
CA ARG A 311 -9.02 1.11 -9.52
C ARG A 311 -8.23 2.42 -9.40
N LYS A 312 -8.39 3.31 -10.37
CA LYS A 312 -7.79 4.67 -10.33
C LYS A 312 -8.51 5.61 -9.34
N SER A 313 -9.76 5.32 -9.00
CA SER A 313 -10.54 6.05 -8.00
C SER A 313 -11.60 5.14 -7.36
N SER A 314 -12.05 5.50 -6.16
CA SER A 314 -13.12 4.76 -5.47
C SER A 314 -14.48 5.03 -6.13
N PRO A 315 -15.31 4.01 -6.42
CA PRO A 315 -16.71 4.20 -6.84
C PRO A 315 -17.66 4.51 -5.68
N TYR A 316 -17.20 4.40 -4.43
CA TYR A 316 -18.07 4.42 -3.26
C TYR A 316 -18.28 5.84 -2.71
N THR A 317 -19.43 6.03 -2.08
CA THR A 317 -19.73 7.26 -1.35
C THR A 317 -19.07 7.25 0.02
N PHE A 318 -18.67 8.42 0.52
CA PHE A 318 -18.09 8.58 1.85
C PHE A 318 -18.88 9.65 2.58
N PRO A 319 -19.65 9.30 3.63
CA PRO A 319 -20.30 10.31 4.47
C PRO A 319 -19.24 11.29 5.00
N GLY A 320 -19.45 12.59 4.80
CA GLY A 320 -18.45 13.61 5.18
C GLY A 320 -17.24 13.74 4.24
N GLY A 321 -17.15 12.92 3.19
CA GLY A 321 -16.05 12.93 2.21
C GLY A 321 -14.89 12.00 2.56
N VAL A 322 -14.12 11.62 1.54
CA VAL A 322 -12.99 10.67 1.68
C VAL A 322 -11.94 11.19 2.66
N SER A 323 -11.59 12.47 2.57
CA SER A 323 -10.55 13.08 3.39
C SER A 323 -10.90 13.06 4.88
N HIS A 324 -12.14 13.46 5.24
CA HIS A 324 -12.60 13.43 6.63
C HIS A 324 -12.47 12.03 7.23
N VAL A 325 -13.03 11.02 6.57
CA VAL A 325 -13.02 9.64 7.08
C VAL A 325 -11.59 9.09 7.19
N LEU A 326 -10.78 9.29 6.14
CA LEU A 326 -9.41 8.80 6.10
C LEU A 326 -8.55 9.44 7.20
N TYR A 327 -8.58 10.76 7.34
CA TYR A 327 -7.73 11.45 8.31
C TYR A 327 -8.18 11.23 9.75
N THR A 328 -9.49 11.08 10.01
CA THR A 328 -10.00 10.62 11.31
C THR A 328 -9.44 9.24 11.66
N ASN A 329 -9.50 8.27 10.74
CA ASN A 329 -8.94 6.95 10.99
C ASN A 329 -7.42 6.98 11.20
N LEU A 330 -6.68 7.71 10.37
CA LEU A 330 -5.22 7.82 10.49
C LEU A 330 -4.78 8.56 11.76
N ALA A 331 -5.53 9.56 12.23
CA ALA A 331 -5.29 10.18 13.53
C ALA A 331 -5.35 9.15 14.66
N ARG A 332 -6.32 8.23 14.63
CA ARG A 332 -6.39 7.12 15.60
C ARG A 332 -5.18 6.19 15.51
N VAL A 333 -4.70 5.91 14.30
CA VAL A 333 -3.48 5.10 14.10
C VAL A 333 -2.28 5.78 14.77
N ALA A 334 -2.06 7.06 14.48
CA ALA A 334 -0.95 7.82 15.02
C ALA A 334 -0.99 7.88 16.55
N LEU A 335 -2.13 8.27 17.11
CA LEU A 335 -2.33 8.44 18.54
C LEU A 335 -2.08 7.16 19.37
N VAL A 336 -2.42 5.98 18.83
CA VAL A 336 -2.29 4.71 19.55
C VAL A 336 -0.92 4.07 19.35
N TRP A 337 -0.40 4.13 18.13
CA TRP A 337 0.68 3.23 17.70
C TRP A 337 2.00 3.90 17.36
N MET A 338 2.05 5.24 17.26
CA MET A 338 3.26 5.96 16.81
C MET A 338 4.07 6.64 17.92
N ASP A 339 3.60 6.58 19.18
CA ASP A 339 4.28 7.20 20.34
C ASP A 339 4.69 8.66 20.04
N GLU A 340 5.96 9.03 20.13
CA GLU A 340 6.43 10.41 19.85
C GLU A 340 6.34 10.81 18.36
N TRP A 341 6.30 9.84 17.42
CA TRP A 341 6.17 10.14 15.97
C TRP A 341 4.76 10.61 15.59
N GLN A 342 3.79 10.54 16.51
CA GLN A 342 2.49 11.17 16.27
C GLN A 342 2.62 12.69 16.10
N GLU A 343 3.53 13.34 16.84
CA GLU A 343 3.75 14.79 16.74
C GLU A 343 4.24 15.17 15.35
N PHE A 344 5.16 14.38 14.79
CA PHE A 344 5.60 14.52 13.40
C PHE A 344 4.41 14.42 12.43
N TYR A 345 3.60 13.36 12.56
CA TYR A 345 2.48 13.15 11.66
C TYR A 345 1.51 14.34 11.70
N PHE A 346 1.13 14.80 12.89
CA PHE A 346 0.19 15.89 13.08
C PHE A 346 0.73 17.26 12.66
N LYS A 347 2.00 17.54 12.95
CA LYS A 347 2.68 18.78 12.55
C LYS A 347 2.70 18.98 11.03
N PHE A 348 2.86 17.89 10.29
CA PHE A 348 2.99 17.89 8.84
C PHE A 348 1.72 17.52 8.09
N ASN A 349 0.68 17.06 8.79
CA ASN A 349 -0.63 16.74 8.25
C ASN A 349 -1.73 17.54 8.96
N PRO A 350 -1.95 18.81 8.56
CA PRO A 350 -2.92 19.69 9.21
C PRO A 350 -4.37 19.22 9.05
N GLU A 351 -4.66 18.35 8.08
CA GLU A 351 -6.00 17.77 7.97
C GLU A 351 -6.24 16.70 9.04
N ALA A 352 -5.23 15.91 9.38
CA ALA A 352 -5.32 14.95 10.48
C ALA A 352 -5.30 15.63 11.85
N GLU A 353 -4.54 16.72 12.01
CA GLU A 353 -4.43 17.44 13.28
C GLU A 353 -5.78 17.98 13.78
N LYS A 354 -6.66 18.40 12.88
CA LYS A 354 -8.02 18.87 13.23
C LYS A 354 -8.81 17.85 14.05
N TYR A 355 -8.54 16.55 13.84
CA TYR A 355 -9.29 15.47 14.46
C TYR A 355 -8.59 14.86 15.67
N ARG A 356 -7.38 15.33 16.02
CA ARG A 356 -6.53 14.76 17.07
C ARG A 356 -7.26 14.65 18.40
N ASP A 357 -7.80 15.77 18.89
CA ASP A 357 -8.42 15.86 20.23
C ASP A 357 -9.85 15.26 20.27
N GLU A 358 -10.45 14.99 19.12
CA GLU A 358 -11.78 14.38 19.02
C GLU A 358 -11.74 12.85 19.18
N GLN A 359 -10.56 12.22 19.06
CA GLN A 359 -10.44 10.76 19.03
C GLN A 359 -10.52 10.12 20.41
N GLN A 360 -11.57 9.31 20.63
CA GLN A 360 -11.65 8.44 21.79
C GLN A 360 -10.85 7.15 21.56
N ILE A 361 -9.63 7.09 22.10
CA ILE A 361 -8.66 5.98 21.88
C ILE A 361 -8.41 5.12 23.11
N ARG A 362 -9.03 5.43 24.25
CA ARG A 362 -8.76 4.78 25.56
C ARG A 362 -8.76 3.24 25.48
N THR A 363 -9.77 2.65 24.85
CA THR A 363 -9.90 1.18 24.73
C THR A 363 -8.77 0.55 23.92
N ARG A 364 -8.17 1.29 22.97
CA ARG A 364 -7.05 0.84 22.15
C ARG A 364 -5.73 0.95 22.91
N LEU A 365 -5.56 1.98 23.73
CA LEU A 365 -4.43 2.12 24.65
C LEU A 365 -4.44 1.02 25.73
N GLU A 366 -5.58 0.79 26.37
CA GLU A 366 -5.73 -0.31 27.36
C GLU A 366 -5.42 -1.69 26.77
N LEU A 367 -5.80 -1.90 25.50
CA LEU A 367 -5.44 -3.11 24.76
C LEU A 367 -3.92 -3.22 24.53
N LYS A 368 -3.27 -2.12 24.09
CA LYS A 368 -1.81 -2.05 23.88
C LYS A 368 -1.06 -2.40 25.17
N ASP A 369 -1.51 -1.86 26.30
CA ASP A 369 -0.93 -2.12 27.62
C ASP A 369 -1.14 -3.58 28.05
N ARG A 370 -2.36 -4.10 27.91
CA ARG A 370 -2.70 -5.49 28.28
C ARG A 370 -1.88 -6.51 27.50
N LEU A 371 -1.65 -6.26 26.21
CA LEU A 371 -0.84 -7.12 25.35
C LEU A 371 0.67 -6.90 25.52
N LYS A 372 1.09 -5.92 26.34
CA LYS A 372 2.50 -5.56 26.58
C LYS A 372 3.25 -5.29 25.29
N CYS A 373 2.61 -4.56 24.39
CA CYS A 373 3.17 -4.27 23.08
C CYS A 373 4.42 -3.38 23.22
N LYS A 374 5.38 -3.57 22.32
CA LYS A 374 6.56 -2.72 22.17
C LYS A 374 6.16 -1.34 21.66
N GLY A 375 7.02 -0.34 21.85
CA GLY A 375 6.82 1.00 21.30
C GLY A 375 7.16 1.10 19.81
N PHE A 376 6.79 2.22 19.20
CA PHE A 376 7.01 2.51 17.79
C PHE A 376 8.49 2.62 17.44
N LYS A 377 9.31 3.14 18.35
CA LYS A 377 10.77 3.13 18.18
C LYS A 377 11.30 1.71 17.96
N TRP A 378 10.82 0.74 18.75
CA TRP A 378 11.22 -0.67 18.57
C TRP A 378 10.76 -1.20 17.20
N TYR A 379 9.55 -0.83 16.76
CA TYR A 379 9.07 -1.20 15.43
C TYR A 379 9.99 -0.67 14.33
N LEU A 380 10.36 0.62 14.38
CA LEU A 380 11.29 1.21 13.42
C LEU A 380 12.68 0.55 13.47
N ASP A 381 13.23 0.31 14.66
CA ASP A 381 14.55 -0.30 14.82
C ASP A 381 14.62 -1.79 14.40
N ASN A 382 13.52 -2.56 14.53
CA ASN A 382 13.55 -4.03 14.44
C ASN A 382 12.72 -4.60 13.29
N VAL A 383 11.69 -3.89 12.84
CA VAL A 383 10.78 -4.34 11.78
C VAL A 383 11.06 -3.62 10.48
N TRP A 384 11.36 -2.33 10.53
CA TRP A 384 11.61 -1.52 9.34
C TRP A 384 12.77 -0.54 9.51
N PRO A 385 14.01 -1.02 9.76
CA PRO A 385 15.18 -0.16 9.98
C PRO A 385 15.58 0.69 8.77
N GLU A 386 15.09 0.35 7.58
CA GLU A 386 15.30 1.06 6.33
C GLU A 386 14.42 2.32 6.19
N HIS A 387 13.58 2.62 7.18
CA HIS A 387 12.73 3.81 7.19
C HIS A 387 13.55 5.11 7.18
N PHE A 388 12.96 6.18 6.64
CA PHE A 388 13.55 7.52 6.63
C PHE A 388 12.82 8.54 7.50
N LEU A 389 11.88 8.10 8.35
CA LEU A 389 11.31 8.96 9.39
C LEU A 389 12.40 9.67 10.22
N PRO A 390 12.14 10.89 10.68
CA PRO A 390 13.10 11.65 11.47
C PRO A 390 13.39 10.94 12.80
N THR A 391 14.63 11.09 13.26
CA THR A 391 15.13 10.61 14.56
C THR A 391 16.14 11.61 15.09
N ASP A 392 16.46 11.56 16.38
CA ASP A 392 17.46 12.44 17.00
C ASP A 392 18.88 12.28 16.42
N LYS A 393 19.15 11.22 15.64
CA LYS A 393 20.45 10.95 15.00
C LYS A 393 20.53 11.41 13.54
N ARG A 394 19.44 11.90 12.97
CA ARG A 394 19.35 12.27 11.55
C ARG A 394 19.12 13.77 11.45
N PHE A 395 19.74 14.40 10.44
CA PHE A 395 19.26 15.71 10.04
C PHE A 395 17.83 15.56 9.49
N PHE A 396 16.94 16.45 9.93
CA PHE A 396 15.62 16.62 9.36
C PHE A 396 15.33 18.11 9.27
N GLY A 397 15.06 18.61 8.07
CA GLY A 397 14.81 20.03 7.89
C GLY A 397 14.86 20.49 6.44
N LYS A 398 14.97 21.81 6.28
CA LYS A 398 15.02 22.47 4.97
C LYS A 398 16.46 22.64 4.52
N ILE A 399 16.68 22.60 3.21
CA ILE A 399 17.99 22.89 2.61
C ILE A 399 17.86 24.19 1.82
N LYS A 400 18.43 25.25 2.37
CA LYS A 400 18.25 26.62 1.94
C LYS A 400 19.45 27.11 1.16
N HIS A 401 19.23 27.56 -0.07
CA HIS A 401 20.23 28.20 -0.88
C HIS A 401 20.54 29.61 -0.36
N MET A 402 21.80 29.90 -0.07
CA MET A 402 22.23 31.14 0.58
C MET A 402 21.91 32.38 -0.27
N LEU A 403 22.28 32.38 -1.55
CA LEU A 403 22.16 33.57 -2.41
C LEU A 403 20.70 33.94 -2.74
N SER A 404 19.85 32.94 -2.99
CA SER A 404 18.45 33.18 -3.41
C SER A 404 17.45 33.16 -2.26
N ASN A 405 17.87 32.75 -1.06
CA ASN A 405 16.99 32.57 0.10
C ASN A 405 15.80 31.60 -0.16
N ARG A 406 15.99 30.65 -1.08
CA ARG A 406 15.00 29.64 -1.49
C ARG A 406 15.46 28.24 -1.07
N CYS A 407 14.53 27.34 -0.83
CA CYS A 407 14.78 25.99 -0.37
C CYS A 407 14.59 24.95 -1.48
N LEU A 408 15.31 23.85 -1.39
CA LEU A 408 15.05 22.66 -2.20
C LEU A 408 13.61 22.18 -1.97
N GLU A 409 12.96 21.76 -3.04
CA GLU A 409 11.61 21.24 -3.04
C GLU A 409 11.57 19.89 -3.77
N LYS A 410 10.91 18.91 -3.16
CA LYS A 410 10.63 17.63 -3.81
C LYS A 410 9.61 17.82 -4.94
N PRO A 411 9.73 17.08 -6.05
CA PRO A 411 8.81 17.20 -7.16
C PRO A 411 7.40 16.77 -6.72
N SER A 412 6.38 17.43 -7.27
CA SER A 412 5.00 17.00 -7.08
C SER A 412 4.75 15.71 -7.86
N GLY A 413 4.43 14.62 -7.16
CA GLY A 413 3.99 13.38 -7.79
C GLY A 413 2.67 13.58 -8.54
N ARG A 414 2.45 12.84 -9.64
CA ARG A 414 1.13 12.76 -10.28
C ARG A 414 0.24 11.84 -9.42
N GLY A 415 -0.39 12.39 -8.38
CA GLY A 415 -1.29 11.68 -7.47
C GLY A 415 -0.61 11.10 -6.22
N SER A 416 -1.40 10.75 -5.20
CA SER A 416 -0.93 10.34 -3.85
C SER A 416 -0.15 9.02 -3.81
N LEU A 417 -0.42 8.11 -4.75
CA LEU A 417 0.15 6.76 -4.80
C LEU A 417 1.51 6.68 -5.48
N ASN A 418 1.86 7.66 -6.31
CA ASN A 418 3.13 7.66 -7.03
C ASN A 418 4.23 8.28 -6.17
N GLN A 419 5.41 7.66 -6.18
CA GLN A 419 6.58 8.27 -5.57
C GLN A 419 6.90 9.60 -6.28
N PRO A 420 7.24 10.66 -5.53
CA PRO A 420 7.58 11.96 -6.10
C PRO A 420 8.95 11.88 -6.78
N MET A 421 8.95 11.49 -8.06
CA MET A 421 10.16 11.40 -8.89
C MET A 421 10.17 12.50 -9.96
N GLY A 422 11.33 13.11 -10.18
CA GLY A 422 11.45 14.22 -11.13
C GLY A 422 12.64 15.13 -10.85
N PRO A 423 12.80 16.21 -11.62
CA PRO A 423 13.77 17.26 -11.31
C PRO A 423 13.52 17.86 -9.92
N VAL A 424 14.60 18.20 -9.22
CA VAL A 424 14.50 18.91 -7.93
C VAL A 424 14.03 20.34 -8.18
N GLY A 425 13.03 20.78 -7.40
CA GLY A 425 12.53 22.15 -7.45
C GLY A 425 13.27 23.06 -6.47
N ILE A 426 13.05 24.37 -6.64
CA ILE A 426 13.45 25.40 -5.68
C ILE A 426 12.23 26.28 -5.40
N ARG A 427 11.89 26.54 -4.13
CA ARG A 427 10.73 27.36 -3.71
C ARG A 427 11.11 28.27 -2.53
N GLY A 428 10.34 29.32 -2.24
CA GLY A 428 10.50 30.06 -0.98
C GLY A 428 10.46 29.12 0.23
N CYS A 429 11.34 29.37 1.21
CA CYS A 429 11.52 28.51 2.39
C CYS A 429 10.36 28.55 3.39
N ASP A 430 9.55 29.61 3.36
CA ASP A 430 8.39 29.78 4.22
C ASP A 430 7.11 29.70 3.41
N ILE A 431 6.34 28.65 3.66
CA ILE A 431 5.03 28.44 3.04
C ILE A 431 3.99 28.82 4.09
N GLN A 432 3.59 30.10 4.11
CA GLN A 432 2.44 30.58 4.91
C GLN A 432 2.49 30.22 6.41
N GLY A 433 3.69 30.13 7.00
CA GLY A 433 3.86 29.77 8.41
C GLY A 433 3.51 28.31 8.75
N ARG A 434 3.32 27.43 7.77
CA ARG A 434 3.01 26.00 7.97
C ARG A 434 4.20 25.13 7.58
N ALA A 435 4.40 24.07 8.34
CA ALA A 435 5.36 23.04 8.02
C ALA A 435 4.88 22.24 6.79
N SER A 436 5.73 22.09 5.77
CA SER A 436 5.41 21.37 4.53
C SER A 436 6.40 20.24 4.27
N LEU A 437 5.89 19.01 4.13
CA LEU A 437 6.70 17.85 3.73
C LEU A 437 7.32 18.00 2.33
N SER A 438 6.91 18.99 1.52
CA SER A 438 7.55 19.22 0.21
C SER A 438 8.94 19.82 0.30
N LEU A 439 9.28 20.44 1.43
CA LEU A 439 10.57 21.10 1.68
C LEU A 439 11.45 20.34 2.69
N MET A 440 10.97 19.20 3.20
CA MET A 440 11.68 18.44 4.22
C MET A 440 12.60 17.41 3.59
N PHE A 441 13.85 17.43 4.04
CA PHE A 441 14.86 16.46 3.67
C PHE A 441 15.42 15.78 4.92
N VAL A 442 15.79 14.51 4.74
CA VAL A 442 16.48 13.70 5.75
C VAL A 442 17.86 13.36 5.22
N LEU A 443 18.87 13.54 6.07
CA LEU A 443 20.22 13.05 5.83
C LEU A 443 20.62 12.20 7.04
N ALA A 444 20.73 10.90 6.82
CA ALA A 444 21.29 10.00 7.81
C ALA A 444 22.81 9.91 7.59
N PRO A 445 23.65 10.18 8.61
CA PRO A 445 25.09 10.01 8.50
C PRO A 445 25.45 8.53 8.31
N ASP A 446 26.52 8.23 7.57
CA ASP A 446 27.18 6.93 7.63
C ASP A 446 27.62 6.63 9.07
N GLU A 447 27.45 5.38 9.50
CA GLU A 447 27.87 4.96 10.83
C GLU A 447 29.37 5.28 11.06
N GLY A 448 29.68 6.10 12.07
CA GLY A 448 31.04 6.36 12.52
C GLY A 448 31.66 7.71 12.13
N LEU A 449 30.90 8.67 11.59
CA LEU A 449 31.43 10.03 11.33
C LEU A 449 31.09 11.08 12.40
N ASP A 450 31.96 12.09 12.48
CA ASP A 450 31.86 13.29 13.32
C ASP A 450 30.58 14.11 13.02
N SER A 451 30.00 14.67 14.08
CA SER A 451 28.79 15.51 14.09
C SER A 451 28.83 16.77 13.20
N SER A 452 30.02 17.20 12.77
CA SER A 452 30.25 18.38 11.93
C SER A 452 30.05 18.12 10.43
N VAL A 453 30.14 16.87 9.99
CA VAL A 453 30.09 16.46 8.58
C VAL A 453 29.01 15.40 8.38
N TRP A 454 28.00 15.73 7.59
CA TRP A 454 26.92 14.80 7.29
C TRP A 454 27.21 14.11 5.97
N SER A 455 27.22 12.78 5.94
CA SER A 455 27.44 12.03 4.69
C SER A 455 26.46 10.88 4.58
N GLY A 456 25.82 10.72 3.43
CA GLY A 456 24.75 9.74 3.29
C GLY A 456 23.90 9.95 2.06
N SER A 457 22.78 9.25 2.01
CA SER A 457 21.74 9.52 1.02
C SER A 457 20.80 10.61 1.51
N LEU A 458 20.57 11.61 0.67
CA LEU A 458 19.65 12.69 0.97
C LEU A 458 18.25 12.34 0.46
N MET A 459 17.28 12.29 1.36
CA MET A 459 15.92 11.77 1.11
C MET A 459 14.84 12.81 1.40
N THR A 460 13.64 12.68 0.83
CA THR A 460 12.54 13.66 0.99
C THR A 460 11.13 13.04 1.03
N ASP A 461 11.08 11.72 0.96
CA ASP A 461 9.94 10.84 1.22
C ASP A 461 10.50 9.42 1.35
N GLU A 462 9.69 8.46 1.76
CA GLU A 462 10.15 7.08 1.92
C GLU A 462 10.58 6.47 0.57
N SER A 463 11.79 5.91 0.55
CA SER A 463 12.45 5.30 -0.62
C SER A 463 12.68 6.22 -1.83
N VAL A 464 12.74 7.55 -1.66
CA VAL A 464 13.20 8.47 -2.71
C VAL A 464 14.40 9.29 -2.27
N CYS A 465 15.40 9.34 -3.14
CA CYS A 465 16.72 9.89 -2.89
C CYS A 465 17.06 10.95 -3.94
N LEU A 466 17.84 11.94 -3.53
CA LEU A 466 18.53 12.86 -4.42
C LEU A 466 19.60 12.09 -5.22
N ASP A 467 19.53 12.16 -6.54
CA ASP A 467 20.34 11.39 -7.48
C ASP A 467 20.82 12.26 -8.64
N THR A 468 21.83 11.74 -9.35
CA THR A 468 22.42 12.33 -10.54
C THR A 468 22.33 11.33 -11.69
N PRO A 469 22.06 11.77 -12.94
CA PRO A 469 22.06 10.86 -14.08
C PRO A 469 23.46 10.27 -14.31
N GLU A 470 23.50 9.06 -14.87
CA GLU A 470 24.74 8.37 -15.22
C GLU A 470 25.52 9.16 -16.29
N LEU A 471 26.83 9.30 -16.08
CA LEU A 471 27.73 10.22 -16.81
C LEU A 471 27.83 9.98 -18.33
N GLU A 472 27.25 8.91 -18.87
CA GLU A 472 27.51 8.43 -20.23
C GLU A 472 26.87 9.25 -21.37
N VAL A 473 26.08 10.30 -21.11
CA VAL A 473 25.28 10.91 -22.20
C VAL A 473 25.68 12.31 -22.65
N LEU A 474 26.39 13.15 -21.89
CA LEU A 474 26.51 14.56 -22.32
C LEU A 474 27.89 15.18 -22.10
N ASN A 475 28.64 15.28 -23.20
CA ASN A 475 29.60 16.36 -23.40
C ASN A 475 28.91 17.69 -23.03
N GLU A 476 29.45 18.38 -22.02
CA GLU A 476 29.16 19.77 -21.64
C GLU A 476 27.74 20.16 -21.15
N ILE A 477 26.84 19.22 -20.84
CA ILE A 477 25.55 19.59 -20.20
C ILE A 477 25.65 19.43 -18.69
N ALA A 478 25.47 20.56 -17.97
CA ALA A 478 25.37 20.59 -16.51
C ALA A 478 24.46 19.46 -15.99
N LEU A 479 25.01 18.57 -15.14
CA LEU A 479 24.31 17.39 -14.64
C LEU A 479 23.16 17.83 -13.73
N LYS A 480 21.94 17.82 -14.27
CA LYS A 480 20.74 18.20 -13.52
C LYS A 480 20.44 17.17 -12.44
N VAL A 481 20.28 17.65 -11.21
CA VAL A 481 19.97 16.82 -10.05
C VAL A 481 18.48 16.48 -10.02
N ARG A 482 18.16 15.24 -9.65
CA ARG A 482 16.79 14.70 -9.69
C ARG A 482 16.50 13.94 -8.40
N ILE A 483 15.21 13.75 -8.12
CA ILE A 483 14.74 12.84 -7.08
C ILE A 483 14.19 11.60 -7.77
N VAL A 484 14.68 10.43 -7.37
CA VAL A 484 14.30 9.13 -7.92
C VAL A 484 14.28 8.08 -6.80
N ALA A 485 13.86 6.85 -7.11
CA ALA A 485 13.88 5.77 -6.14
C ALA A 485 15.29 5.54 -5.57
N CYS A 486 15.39 5.34 -4.25
CA CYS A 486 16.64 4.99 -3.60
C CYS A 486 17.12 3.60 -4.07
N THR A 487 18.34 3.53 -4.56
CA THR A 487 18.99 2.31 -5.05
C THR A 487 20.21 1.90 -4.23
N GLY A 488 20.68 2.79 -3.33
CA GLY A 488 21.90 2.58 -2.56
C GLY A 488 23.19 2.71 -3.39
N GLN A 489 23.08 3.19 -4.63
CA GLN A 489 24.24 3.42 -5.50
C GLN A 489 25.06 4.64 -5.07
N LYS A 490 26.34 4.66 -5.43
CA LYS A 490 27.27 5.76 -5.10
C LYS A 490 26.78 7.13 -5.61
N ARG A 491 26.05 7.17 -6.72
CA ARG A 491 25.46 8.38 -7.31
C ARG A 491 24.34 9.04 -6.50
N GLN A 492 23.88 8.37 -5.44
CA GLN A 492 22.89 8.88 -4.50
C GLN A 492 23.51 9.26 -3.15
N ARG A 493 24.85 9.42 -3.11
CA ARG A 493 25.59 9.73 -1.90
C ARG A 493 26.11 11.16 -1.93
N TRP A 494 25.88 11.87 -0.84
CA TRP A 494 26.16 13.28 -0.67
C TRP A 494 26.93 13.51 0.62
N LYS A 495 27.82 14.50 0.63
CA LYS A 495 28.56 14.97 1.80
C LYS A 495 28.26 16.45 1.98
N TYR A 496 27.73 16.81 3.13
CA TYR A 496 27.56 18.19 3.57
C TYR A 496 28.63 18.56 4.57
N ASP A 497 29.30 19.68 4.31
CA ASP A 497 30.32 20.27 5.17
C ASP A 497 29.75 21.56 5.75
N ALA A 498 29.59 21.62 7.08
CA ALA A 498 28.97 22.76 7.75
C ALA A 498 29.85 24.01 7.77
N GLU A 499 31.19 23.87 7.67
CA GLU A 499 32.12 25.00 7.67
C GLU A 499 32.11 25.70 6.31
N THR A 500 32.22 24.91 5.23
CA THR A 500 32.21 25.46 3.87
C THR A 500 30.80 25.69 3.33
N MET A 501 29.78 25.11 3.96
CA MET A 501 28.39 25.07 3.52
C MET A 501 28.18 24.48 2.12
N ASN A 502 29.13 23.66 1.65
CA ASN A 502 29.04 23.01 0.36
C ASN A 502 28.35 21.65 0.51
N LEU A 503 27.50 21.31 -0.47
CA LEU A 503 26.90 19.98 -0.60
C LEU A 503 27.56 19.27 -1.79
N VAL A 504 28.44 18.33 -1.48
CA VAL A 504 29.30 17.63 -2.43
C VAL A 504 28.70 16.28 -2.80
N HIS A 505 28.66 15.98 -4.10
CA HIS A 505 28.28 14.67 -4.62
C HIS A 505 29.47 13.72 -4.56
N ILE A 506 29.38 12.67 -3.73
CA ILE A 506 30.52 11.81 -3.37
C ILE A 506 31.08 11.03 -4.57
N HIS A 507 30.26 10.69 -5.57
CA HIS A 507 30.75 9.90 -6.70
C HIS A 507 31.58 10.71 -7.71
N THR A 508 31.29 12.00 -7.87
CA THR A 508 31.92 12.85 -8.90
C THR A 508 32.79 13.96 -8.32
N ASP A 509 32.80 14.15 -7.01
CA ASP A 509 33.47 15.26 -6.31
C ASP A 509 33.04 16.66 -6.80
N LEU A 510 31.81 16.76 -7.34
CA LEU A 510 31.21 18.02 -7.79
C LEU A 510 30.29 18.58 -6.71
N CYS A 511 30.15 19.90 -6.67
CA CYS A 511 29.30 20.61 -5.72
C CYS A 511 27.92 20.89 -6.34
N LEU A 512 26.90 20.83 -5.50
CA LEU A 512 25.55 21.26 -5.83
C LEU A 512 25.53 22.79 -6.04
N ASP A 513 25.12 23.23 -7.21
CA ASP A 513 25.07 24.64 -7.62
C ASP A 513 23.65 25.01 -8.05
N LEU A 514 23.18 26.18 -7.64
CA LEU A 514 22.02 26.84 -8.25
C LEU A 514 22.52 28.06 -9.04
N PRO A 515 22.70 27.94 -10.37
CA PRO A 515 23.20 29.04 -11.19
C PRO A 515 22.31 30.28 -11.09
N ILE A 516 22.92 31.45 -11.16
CA ILE A 516 22.21 32.74 -11.07
C ILE A 516 21.19 32.84 -12.20
N GLY A 517 19.93 33.11 -11.85
CA GLY A 517 18.82 33.24 -12.82
C GLY A 517 18.21 31.90 -13.26
N GLU A 518 18.73 30.76 -12.81
CA GLU A 518 18.16 29.46 -13.10
C GLU A 518 17.20 28.97 -12.00
N SER A 519 16.34 28.03 -12.37
CA SER A 519 15.40 27.36 -11.46
C SER A 519 15.78 25.90 -11.20
N SER A 520 16.79 25.39 -11.89
CA SER A 520 17.24 24.00 -11.83
C SER A 520 18.57 23.91 -11.10
N VAL A 521 18.69 22.91 -10.23
CA VAL A 521 19.92 22.62 -9.49
C VAL A 521 20.78 21.65 -10.30
N VAL A 522 22.07 21.93 -10.38
CA VAL A 522 23.05 21.18 -11.18
C VAL A 522 24.30 20.84 -10.37
N LEU A 523 25.13 19.96 -10.91
CA LEU A 523 26.49 19.77 -10.41
C LEU A 523 27.51 20.56 -11.23
N LYS A 524 28.44 21.21 -10.53
CA LYS A 524 29.61 21.89 -11.12
C LYS A 524 30.84 21.67 -10.25
N SER A 525 32.01 22.01 -10.79
CA SER A 525 33.26 22.03 -10.03
C SER A 525 33.09 22.89 -8.77
N CYS A 526 33.57 22.36 -7.65
CA CYS A 526 33.48 23.05 -6.37
C CYS A 526 34.31 24.34 -6.39
N VAL A 527 33.63 25.46 -6.14
CA VAL A 527 34.23 26.79 -6.02
C VAL A 527 33.68 27.47 -4.78
N ASP A 528 34.46 28.37 -4.18
CA ASP A 528 33.99 29.16 -3.05
C ASP A 528 33.12 30.33 -3.53
N HIS A 529 31.91 30.01 -3.98
CA HIS A 529 30.95 30.98 -4.49
C HIS A 529 29.59 30.80 -3.82
N ALA A 530 28.87 31.90 -3.59
CA ALA A 530 27.59 31.92 -2.88
C ALA A 530 26.49 31.06 -3.52
N SER A 531 26.60 30.74 -4.82
CA SER A 531 25.65 29.86 -5.55
C SER A 531 25.80 28.36 -5.20
N GLN A 532 26.90 27.99 -4.55
CA GLN A 532 27.17 26.62 -4.07
C GLN A 532 27.01 26.47 -2.55
N LYS A 533 26.56 27.53 -1.86
CA LYS A 533 26.39 27.56 -0.41
C LYS A 533 24.96 27.20 -0.02
N TRP A 534 24.82 26.15 0.79
CA TRP A 534 23.55 25.60 1.26
C TRP A 534 23.53 25.55 2.79
N ILE A 535 22.48 26.10 3.37
CA ILE A 535 22.23 26.10 4.81
C ILE A 535 21.26 24.97 5.13
N PHE A 536 21.70 24.05 6.00
CA PHE A 536 20.85 22.99 6.53
C PHE A 536 20.09 23.54 7.74
N GLU A 537 18.85 23.99 7.53
CA GLU A 537 17.98 24.54 8.56
C GLU A 537 17.20 23.39 9.21
N GLN A 538 17.64 22.97 10.41
CA GLN A 538 17.00 21.89 11.14
C GLN A 538 15.60 22.30 11.59
N VAL A 539 14.62 21.44 11.34
CA VAL A 539 13.23 21.65 11.77
C VAL A 539 12.94 20.62 12.86
N PRO A 540 12.48 21.03 14.07
CA PRO A 540 12.05 20.07 15.08
C PRO A 540 10.94 19.18 14.51
N TRP A 541 11.08 17.87 14.60
CA TRP A 541 10.08 16.93 14.10
C TRP A 541 9.06 16.51 15.15
N ARG A 542 9.43 16.61 16.43
CA ARG A 542 8.55 16.49 17.60
C ARG A 542 8.16 17.86 18.15
#